data_AF-A0A9K3JFA2-F1
#
_entry.id   AF-A0A9K3JFA2-F1
#
_cell.length_a   1.000
_cell.length_b   1.000
_cell.length_c   1.000
_cell.angle_alpha   90.00
_cell.angle_beta   90.00
_cell.angle_gamma   90.00
#
_symmetry.space_group_name_H-M   'P 1'
#
loop_
_entity.id
_entity.type
_entity.pdbx_description
1 polymer ?
#
loop_
_entity_poly.entity_id
_entity_poly.type
_entity_poly.pdbx_seq_one_letter_code
_entity_poly.pdbx_strand_id
1 'polypeptide(L)'
;MIQALPCIYDGAISLDGRMIKGNGVYSLGTREEIDVKFPITSGVSYLPVACIEVEKEMKELKWKRERMMEDIQREEALLSHVKYNF
;
A
#
# COMPACT_ATOMS: atom_id res chain seq x y z
N MET A 1 -5.56 -7.10 -0.69
CA MET A 1 -5.04 -8.39 -0.19
C MET A 1 -5.47 -9.56 -1.07
N ILE A 2 -6.77 -9.89 -1.17
CA ILE A 2 -7.25 -11.09 -1.90
C ILE A 2 -6.84 -11.11 -3.38
N GLN A 3 -6.93 -9.98 -4.09
CA GLN A 3 -6.51 -9.88 -5.50
C GLN A 3 -5.02 -10.17 -5.71
N ALA A 4 -4.20 -10.08 -4.66
CA ALA A 4 -2.77 -10.34 -4.70
C ALA A 4 -2.39 -11.70 -4.06
N LEU A 5 -3.37 -12.57 -3.79
CA LEU A 5 -3.16 -13.86 -3.12
C LEU A 5 -2.04 -14.72 -3.76
N PRO A 6 -1.93 -14.84 -5.09
CA PRO A 6 -0.85 -15.61 -5.71
C PRO A 6 0.55 -15.07 -5.41
N CYS A 7 0.65 -13.81 -4.99
CA CYS A 7 1.90 -13.14 -4.65
C CYS A 7 2.21 -13.16 -3.15
N ILE A 8 1.35 -13.75 -2.31
CA ILE A 8 1.53 -13.81 -0.85
C ILE A 8 2.05 -15.19 -0.49
N TYR A 9 3.23 -15.26 0.12
CA TYR A 9 3.90 -16.52 0.44
C TYR A 9 3.60 -17.00 1.88
N ASP A 10 3.85 -16.17 2.88
CA ASP A 10 3.77 -16.58 4.29
C ASP A 10 2.44 -16.21 4.96
N GLY A 11 1.89 -15.04 4.65
CA GLY A 11 0.71 -14.51 5.33
C GLY A 11 0.55 -13.03 5.05
N ALA A 12 -0.61 -12.50 5.37
CA ALA A 12 -0.90 -11.09 5.15
C ALA A 12 -1.94 -10.57 6.14
N ILE A 13 -1.80 -9.28 6.47
CA ILE A 13 -2.73 -8.54 7.31
C ILE A 13 -3.17 -7.32 6.54
N SER A 14 -4.45 -6.97 6.62
CA SER A 14 -4.97 -5.72 6.08
C SER A 14 -5.51 -4.83 7.19
N LEU A 15 -5.46 -3.52 6.94
CA LEU A 15 -5.86 -2.50 7.91
C LEU A 15 -7.37 -2.47 8.20
N ASP A 16 -8.19 -3.13 7.38
CA ASP A 16 -9.62 -3.40 7.63
C ASP A 16 -9.84 -4.59 8.59
N GLY A 17 -8.78 -5.16 9.16
CA GLY A 17 -8.84 -6.19 10.18
C GLY A 17 -8.85 -7.62 9.66
N ARG A 18 -8.70 -7.85 8.35
CA ARG A 18 -8.61 -9.21 7.79
C ARG A 18 -7.19 -9.75 7.89
N MET A 19 -7.08 -11.07 8.01
CA MET A 19 -5.79 -11.75 8.12
C MET A 19 -5.81 -13.10 7.38
N ILE A 20 -4.74 -13.35 6.64
CA ILE A 20 -4.38 -14.65 6.07
C ILE A 20 -3.24 -15.20 6.94
N LYS A 21 -3.54 -16.27 7.66
CA LYS A 21 -2.55 -17.14 8.30
C LYS A 21 -1.96 -18.01 7.17
N GLY A 22 -0.66 -18.29 7.17
CA GLY A 22 -0.01 -19.00 6.05
C GLY A 22 -0.65 -20.32 5.64
N ASN A 23 -0.20 -20.86 4.50
CA ASN A 23 -0.71 -22.12 3.94
C ASN A 23 -2.21 -22.09 3.59
N GLY A 24 -2.74 -20.94 3.17
CA GLY A 24 -4.14 -20.80 2.75
C GLY A 24 -5.15 -20.78 3.90
N VAL A 25 -4.73 -20.49 5.13
CA VAL A 25 -5.62 -20.41 6.30
C VAL A 25 -6.16 -18.98 6.46
N TYR A 26 -7.47 -18.80 6.44
CA TYR A 26 -8.08 -17.48 6.60
C TYR A 26 -8.63 -17.30 8.02
N SER A 27 -8.43 -16.11 8.59
CA SER A 27 -9.14 -15.73 9.83
C SER A 27 -10.42 -15.00 9.45
N LEU A 28 -11.56 -15.63 9.73
CA LEU A 28 -12.89 -15.13 9.41
C LEU A 28 -13.70 -14.96 10.71
N GLY A 29 -14.71 -14.09 10.68
CA GLY A 29 -15.59 -13.82 11.83
C GLY A 29 -15.21 -12.57 12.62
N THR A 30 -15.89 -12.37 13.75
CA THR A 30 -15.63 -11.24 14.66
C THR A 30 -14.28 -11.40 15.35
N ARG A 31 -13.55 -10.29 15.40
CA ARG A 31 -12.24 -10.25 16.06
C ARG A 31 -12.43 -10.27 17.57
N GLU A 32 -11.75 -11.17 18.24
CA GLU A 32 -11.58 -11.11 19.68
C GLU A 32 -10.66 -9.94 20.01
N GLU A 33 -11.13 -9.00 20.83
CA GLU A 33 -10.35 -7.84 21.23
C GLU A 33 -9.23 -8.30 22.17
N ILE A 34 -7.99 -7.96 21.82
CA ILE A 34 -6.82 -8.30 22.61
C ILE A 34 -6.47 -7.06 23.44
N ASP A 35 -6.55 -7.18 24.76
CA ASP A 35 -6.26 -6.07 25.70
C ASP A 35 -4.80 -5.63 25.65
N VAL A 36 -3.89 -6.54 25.34
CA VAL A 36 -2.45 -6.27 25.23
C VAL A 36 -2.15 -5.65 23.86
N LYS A 37 -1.54 -4.45 23.88
CA LYS A 37 -1.14 -3.69 22.68
C LYS A 37 0.37 -3.51 22.64
N PHE A 38 0.93 -3.42 21.44
CA PHE A 38 2.34 -3.05 21.29
C PHE A 38 2.59 -1.66 21.87
N PRO A 39 3.66 -1.46 22.66
CA PRO A 39 3.96 -0.16 23.25
C PRO A 39 4.34 0.84 22.16
N ILE A 40 3.92 2.09 22.34
CA ILE A 40 4.34 3.19 21.48
C ILE A 40 5.74 3.62 21.95
N THR A 41 6.74 3.48 21.08
CA THR A 41 8.14 3.80 21.41
C THR A 41 8.44 5.30 21.41
N SER A 42 7.58 6.13 20.83
CA SER A 42 7.69 7.60 20.84
C SER A 42 6.92 8.20 22.01
N GLY A 43 7.57 8.34 23.16
CA GLY A 43 6.99 8.99 24.33
C GLY A 43 6.87 10.52 24.23
N VAL A 44 6.82 11.12 23.03
CA VAL A 44 7.00 12.56 22.87
C VAL A 44 5.88 13.22 22.10
N SER A 45 5.42 14.34 22.65
CA SER A 45 4.37 15.24 22.16
C SER A 45 4.70 15.91 20.81
N TYR A 46 5.87 15.63 20.22
CA TYR A 46 6.28 16.12 18.91
C TYR A 46 6.55 14.95 17.95
N LEU A 47 6.16 15.13 16.69
CA LEU A 47 6.49 14.20 15.60
C LEU A 47 8.02 14.11 15.50
N PRO A 48 8.63 12.90 15.53
CA PRO A 48 10.08 12.77 15.35
C PRO A 48 10.53 13.47 14.06
N VAL A 49 11.66 14.20 14.09
CA VAL A 49 12.20 14.91 12.91
C VAL A 49 12.33 13.96 11.70
N ALA A 50 12.72 12.71 11.95
CA ALA A 50 12.77 11.67 10.93
C ALA A 50 11.42 11.42 10.23
N CYS A 51 10.28 11.53 10.93
CA CYS A 51 8.97 11.40 10.31
C CYS A 51 8.67 12.56 9.36
N ILE A 52 9.14 13.77 9.65
CA ILE A 52 8.96 14.96 8.78
C ILE A 52 9.74 14.79 7.48
N GLU A 53 10.99 14.32 7.58
CA GLU A 53 11.83 14.04 6.40
C GLU A 53 11.20 12.95 5.53
N VAL A 54 10.75 11.84 6.14
CA VAL A 54 10.04 10.76 5.45
C VAL A 54 8.77 11.26 4.77
N GLU A 55 8.00 12.15 5.41
CA GLU A 55 6.80 12.73 4.81
C GLU A 55 7.13 13.58 3.57
N LYS A 56 8.22 14.35 3.61
CA LYS A 56 8.70 15.13 2.46
C LYS A 56 9.09 14.21 1.30
N GLU A 57 9.89 13.18 1.57
CA GLU A 57 10.28 12.20 0.55
C GLU A 57 9.05 11.48 -0.04
N MET A 58 8.07 11.13 0.80
CA MET A 58 6.83 10.52 0.36
C MET A 58 6.03 11.44 -0.59
N LYS A 59 5.99 12.75 -0.32
CA LYS A 59 5.36 13.73 -1.22
C LYS A 59 6.08 13.82 -2.56
N GLU A 60 7.41 13.87 -2.56
CA GLU A 60 8.20 13.90 -3.80
C GLU A 60 8.01 12.63 -4.64
N LEU A 61 8.02 11.45 -4.01
CA LEU A 61 7.78 10.18 -4.68
C LEU A 61 6.36 10.09 -5.25
N LYS A 62 5.36 10.60 -4.53
CA LYS A 62 3.97 10.64 -5.01
C LYS A 62 3.85 11.53 -6.25
N TRP A 63 4.46 12.71 -6.22
CA TRP A 63 4.48 13.62 -7.37
C TRP A 63 5.16 13.00 -8.59
N LYS A 64 6.33 12.36 -8.40
CA LYS A 64 7.03 11.65 -9.49
C LYS A 64 6.16 10.53 -10.09
N ARG A 65 5.46 9.77 -9.25
CA ARG A 65 4.53 8.71 -9.70
C ARG A 65 3.38 9.28 -10.54
N GLU A 66 2.76 10.37 -10.11
CA GLU A 66 1.65 11.01 -10.82
C GLU A 66 2.09 11.47 -12.21
N ARG A 67 3.22 12.17 -12.30
CA ARG A 67 3.80 12.61 -13.59
C ARG A 67 4.09 11.44 -14.53
N MET A 68 4.69 10.37 -14.02
CA MET A 68 4.96 9.18 -14.81
C MET A 68 3.68 8.51 -15.32
N MET A 69 2.60 8.51 -14.51
CA MET A 69 1.32 7.95 -14.90
C MET A 69 0.64 8.78 -16.00
N GLU A 70 0.72 10.11 -15.92
CA GLU A 70 0.25 11.02 -16.98
C GLU A 70 0.99 10.75 -18.30
N ASP A 71 2.31 10.56 -18.22
CA ASP A 71 3.13 10.25 -19.38
C ASP A 71 2.75 8.90 -20.01
N ILE A 72 2.57 7.84 -19.20
CA ILE A 72 2.11 6.53 -19.68
C ILE A 72 0.76 6.65 -20.40
N GLN A 73 -0.21 7.33 -19.81
CA GLN A 73 -1.53 7.50 -20.40
C GLN A 73 -1.47 8.25 -21.74
N ARG A 74 -0.62 9.28 -21.84
CA ARG A 74 -0.40 10.03 -23.08
C ARG A 74 0.18 9.13 -24.17
N GLU A 75 1.21 8.36 -23.85
CA GLU A 75 1.85 7.46 -24.83
C GLU A 75 0.91 6.32 -25.25
N GLU A 76 0.13 5.75 -24.32
CA GLU A 76 -0.88 4.74 -24.63
C GLU A 76 -1.97 5.28 -25.57
N ALA A 77 -2.41 6.52 -25.38
CA ALA A 77 -3.39 7.16 -26.25
C ALA A 77 -2.83 7.38 -27.67
N LEU A 78 -1.57 7.83 -27.78
CA LEU A 78 -0.89 7.98 -29.07
C LEU A 78 -0.73 6.63 -29.78
N LEU A 79 -0.26 5.61 -29.06
CA LEU A 79 -0.11 4.26 -29.59
C LEU A 79 -1.45 3.70 -30.08
N SER A 80 -2.53 3.92 -29.33
CA SER A 80 -3.87 3.46 -29.69
C SER A 80 -4.38 4.15 -30.95
N HIS A 81 -4.14 5.46 -31.08
CA HIS A 81 -4.50 6.22 -32.29
C HIS A 81 -3.75 5.71 -33.53
N VAL A 82 -2.44 5.48 -33.40
CA VAL A 82 -1.64 4.90 -34.49
C VAL A 82 -2.17 3.52 -34.85
N LYS A 83 -2.38 2.62 -33.88
CA LYS A 83 -2.90 1.26 -34.13
C LYS A 83 -4.28 1.22 -34.78
N TYR A 84 -5.12 2.23 -34.57
CA TYR A 84 -6.44 2.31 -35.19
C TYR A 84 -6.37 2.75 -36.66
N ASN A 85 -5.40 3.59 -37.01
CA ASN A 85 -5.24 4.15 -38.36
C ASN A 85 -4.39 3.29 -39.31
N PHE A 86 -3.73 2.25 -38.79
CA PHE A 86 -2.99 1.24 -39.55
C PHE A 86 -3.85 -0.01 -39.79
#